data_AF-A0A7J4F9W1-F1
#
_entry.id   AF-A0A7J4F9W1-F1
#
_cell.length_a   1.000
_cell.length_b   1.000
_cell.length_c   1.000
_cell.angle_alpha   90.00
_cell.angle_beta   90.00
_cell.angle_gamma   90.00
#
_symmetry.space_group_name_H-M   'P 1'
#
loop_
_entity.id
_entity.type
_entity.pdbx_description
1 polymer ?
#
loop_
_entity_poly.entity_id
_entity_poly.type
_entity_poly.pdbx_seq_one_letter_code
_entity_poly.pdbx_strand_id
1 'polypeptide(L)'
;MLVGHGTVRASTMGYDDRPPTREEIERMKEHVAIAMENGAFGLSSGLIYPPGCYAETDELIELCKVVSRYGGIYASHVRNEGRNLIQSVREAIEIGGRSDVPVEISRFKASGKPNWGKVRGALKMVEEVGPWALT
;
A
#
# COMPACT_ATOMS: atom_id res chain seq x y z
N MET A 1 8.59 -3.38 -13.25
CA MET A 1 9.13 -3.28 -11.87
C MET A 1 8.27 -2.30 -11.09
N LEU A 2 8.10 -2.45 -9.77
CA LEU A 2 7.37 -1.49 -8.92
C LEU A 2 8.35 -0.61 -8.13
N VAL A 3 8.00 0.65 -7.88
CA VAL A 3 8.74 1.51 -6.94
C VAL A 3 8.34 1.16 -5.50
N GLY A 4 9.30 1.03 -4.59
CA GLY A 4 9.03 0.65 -3.20
C GLY A 4 8.77 1.86 -2.30
N HIS A 5 7.62 1.90 -1.63
CA HIS A 5 7.24 2.94 -0.65
C HIS A 5 8.29 3.11 0.46
N GLY A 6 8.80 2.01 1.02
CA GLY A 6 9.85 2.07 2.04
C GLY A 6 11.13 2.74 1.53
N THR A 7 11.50 2.51 0.27
CA THR A 7 12.65 3.17 -0.38
C THR A 7 12.40 4.64 -0.62
N VAL A 8 11.19 5.01 -1.06
CA VAL A 8 10.78 6.42 -1.24
C VAL A 8 10.89 7.15 0.09
N ARG A 9 10.30 6.60 1.16
CA ARG A 9 10.34 7.19 2.50
C ARG A 9 11.77 7.29 3.04
N ALA A 10 12.57 6.22 2.93
CA ALA A 10 13.97 6.23 3.34
C ALA A 10 14.81 7.27 2.60
N SER A 11 14.56 7.47 1.31
CA SER A 11 15.29 8.44 0.49
C SER A 11 14.93 9.89 0.80
N THR A 12 13.71 10.15 1.27
CA THR A 12 13.24 11.52 1.56
C THR A 12 13.45 11.92 3.01
N MET A 13 13.15 11.03 3.95
CA MET A 13 13.07 11.35 5.39
C MET A 13 13.75 10.30 6.28
N GLY A 14 14.48 9.34 5.70
CA GLY A 14 15.16 8.30 6.46
C GLY A 14 14.19 7.31 7.15
N TYR A 15 14.56 6.88 8.36
CA TYR A 15 13.83 5.89 9.15
C TYR A 15 13.08 6.51 10.33
N ASP A 16 12.79 7.81 10.26
CA ASP A 16 12.08 8.52 11.32
C ASP A 16 10.65 7.98 11.48
N ASP A 17 10.29 7.65 12.73
CA ASP A 17 8.93 7.25 13.12
C ASP A 17 8.05 8.49 13.36
N ARG A 18 7.69 9.15 12.26
CA ARG A 18 6.80 10.31 12.23
C ARG A 18 6.10 10.41 10.87
N PRO A 19 4.97 11.13 10.78
CA PRO A 19 4.41 11.54 9.49
C PRO A 19 5.39 12.45 8.71
N PRO A 20 5.38 12.39 7.36
CA PRO A 20 6.14 13.33 6.55
C PRO A 20 5.61 14.76 6.73
N THR A 21 6.50 15.75 6.65
CA THR A 21 6.06 17.14 6.50
C THR A 21 5.40 17.35 5.13
N ARG A 22 4.78 18.51 4.94
CA ARG A 22 4.19 18.88 3.63
C ARG A 22 5.22 18.84 2.51
N GLU A 23 6.43 19.31 2.75
CA GLU A 23 7.51 19.33 1.76
C GLU A 23 8.04 17.92 1.49
N GLU A 24 8.10 17.07 2.51
CA GLU A 24 8.54 15.68 2.36
C GLU A 24 7.53 14.85 1.57
N ILE A 25 6.22 14.98 1.83
CA ILE A 25 5.22 14.24 1.06
C ILE A 25 5.21 14.65 -0.42
N GLU A 26 5.43 15.93 -0.73
CA GLU A 26 5.55 16.37 -2.13
C GLU A 26 6.82 15.80 -2.81
N ARG A 27 7.96 15.76 -2.12
CA ARG A 27 9.17 15.08 -2.64
C ARG A 27 8.97 13.57 -2.84
N MET A 28 8.25 12.92 -1.93
CA MET A 28 7.91 11.50 -2.07
C MET A 28 7.03 11.27 -3.31
N LYS A 29 6.05 12.15 -3.56
CA LYS A 29 5.24 12.13 -4.79
C LYS A 29 6.09 12.33 -6.04
N GLU A 30 7.06 13.24 -6.02
CA GLU A 30 8.00 13.45 -7.13
C GLU A 30 8.82 12.19 -7.42
N HIS A 31 9.37 11.52 -6.40
CA HIS A 31 10.09 10.26 -6.59
C HIS A 31 9.21 9.17 -7.22
N VAL A 32 7.96 9.07 -6.80
CA VAL A 32 6.99 8.12 -7.40
C VAL A 32 6.70 8.51 -8.84
N ALA A 33 6.46 9.79 -9.14
CA ALA A 33 6.20 10.26 -10.51
C ALA A 33 7.39 9.97 -11.45
N ILE A 34 8.61 10.28 -11.03
CA ILE A 34 9.85 9.97 -11.76
C ILE A 34 9.96 8.47 -12.01
N ALA A 35 9.64 7.62 -11.02
CA ALA A 35 9.69 6.19 -11.22
C ALA A 35 8.65 5.71 -12.25
N MET A 36 7.43 6.24 -12.22
CA MET A 36 6.39 5.92 -13.21
C MET A 36 6.79 6.38 -14.62
N GLU A 37 7.35 7.58 -14.77
CA GLU A 37 7.86 8.12 -16.04
C GLU A 37 9.00 7.27 -16.61
N ASN A 38 9.81 6.68 -15.75
CA ASN A 38 10.89 5.76 -16.12
C ASN A 38 10.41 4.30 -16.32
N GLY A 39 9.09 4.05 -16.36
CA GLY A 39 8.52 2.74 -16.71
C GLY A 39 8.23 1.82 -15.53
N ALA A 40 8.13 2.35 -14.30
CA ALA A 40 7.56 1.57 -13.19
C ALA A 40 6.07 1.27 -13.48
N PHE A 41 5.63 0.06 -13.11
CA PHE A 41 4.23 -0.36 -13.27
C PHE A 41 3.33 0.07 -12.11
N GLY A 42 3.89 0.71 -11.08
CA GLY A 42 3.15 1.06 -9.88
C GLY A 42 4.01 1.15 -8.63
N LEU A 43 3.35 1.24 -7.48
CA LEU A 43 3.94 1.34 -6.14
C LEU A 43 3.76 0.04 -5.38
N SER A 44 4.81 -0.41 -4.69
CA SER A 44 4.72 -1.50 -3.72
C SER A 44 4.94 -0.99 -2.29
N SER A 45 4.35 -1.65 -1.29
CA SER A 45 4.57 -1.33 0.12
C SER A 45 4.78 -2.57 0.98
N GLY A 46 5.51 -2.40 2.08
CA GLY A 46 5.75 -3.43 3.09
C GLY A 46 5.47 -2.88 4.48
N LEU A 47 4.19 -2.81 4.85
CA LEU A 47 3.72 -2.07 6.03
C LEU A 47 4.00 -2.78 7.36
N ILE A 48 4.65 -3.94 7.31
CA ILE A 48 5.15 -4.69 8.45
C ILE A 48 6.59 -4.27 8.80
N TYR A 49 7.31 -3.60 7.89
CA TYR A 49 8.74 -3.32 8.01
C TYR A 49 9.03 -1.81 8.07
N PRO A 50 10.01 -1.38 8.87
CA PRO A 50 10.52 0.00 8.78
C PRO A 50 11.13 0.31 7.40
N PRO A 51 11.00 1.55 6.91
CA PRO A 51 10.24 2.65 7.52
C PRO A 51 8.75 2.64 7.13
N GLY A 52 8.31 1.68 6.32
CA GLY A 52 6.93 1.61 5.81
C GLY A 52 5.87 1.40 6.89
N CYS A 53 6.20 0.72 7.99
CA CYS A 53 5.27 0.50 9.10
C CYS A 53 4.88 1.79 9.85
N TYR A 54 5.64 2.87 9.72
CA TYR A 54 5.35 4.19 10.31
C TYR A 54 4.35 5.01 9.46
N ALA A 55 3.99 4.52 8.27
CA ALA A 55 3.06 5.22 7.39
C ALA A 55 1.64 5.17 7.91
N GLU A 56 0.99 6.32 7.93
CA GLU A 56 -0.46 6.42 8.01
C GLU A 56 -1.09 6.15 6.65
N THR A 57 -2.36 5.74 6.64
CA THR A 57 -3.09 5.38 5.42
C THR A 57 -3.16 6.55 4.43
N ASP A 58 -3.33 7.78 4.92
CA ASP A 58 -3.41 8.98 4.07
C ASP A 58 -2.11 9.27 3.29
N GLU A 59 -0.95 8.92 3.84
CA GLU A 59 0.32 9.02 3.12
C GLU A 59 0.32 8.09 1.89
N LEU A 60 -0.13 6.85 2.05
CA LEU A 60 -0.18 5.89 0.95
C LEU A 60 -1.21 6.32 -0.10
N ILE A 61 -2.35 6.86 0.32
CA ILE A 61 -3.36 7.41 -0.59
C ILE A 61 -2.76 8.53 -1.44
N GLU A 62 -2.01 9.47 -0.85
CA GLU A 62 -1.41 10.58 -1.57
C GLU A 62 -0.37 10.11 -2.61
N LEU A 63 0.38 9.05 -2.34
CA LEU A 63 1.31 8.46 -3.31
C LEU A 63 0.59 7.62 -4.37
N CYS A 64 -0.43 6.86 -3.99
CA CYS A 64 -1.22 6.05 -4.91
C CYS A 64 -2.02 6.92 -5.90
N LYS A 65 -2.45 8.13 -5.50
CA LYS A 65 -3.02 9.11 -6.43
C LYS A 65 -2.05 9.48 -7.55
N VAL A 66 -0.75 9.55 -7.26
CA VAL A 66 0.27 9.76 -8.30
C VAL A 66 0.29 8.57 -9.25
N VAL A 67 0.35 7.35 -8.72
CA VAL A 67 0.37 6.10 -9.50
C VAL A 67 -0.84 5.97 -10.43
N SER A 68 -2.04 6.29 -9.93
CA SER A 68 -3.30 6.25 -10.69
C SER A 68 -3.24 7.10 -11.96
N ARG A 69 -2.62 8.29 -11.91
CA ARG A 69 -2.45 9.16 -13.10
C ARG A 69 -1.67 8.52 -14.24
N TYR A 70 -0.86 7.49 -13.95
CA TYR A 70 -0.08 6.75 -14.94
C TYR A 70 -0.68 5.36 -15.25
N GLY A 71 -1.87 5.03 -14.72
CA GLY A 71 -2.51 3.73 -14.92
C GLY A 71 -1.76 2.56 -14.28
N GLY A 72 -0.97 2.82 -13.22
CA GLY A 72 -0.25 1.79 -12.50
C GLY A 72 -1.09 1.06 -11.45
N ILE A 73 -0.45 0.13 -10.72
CA ILE A 73 -1.08 -0.63 -9.62
C ILE A 73 -0.47 -0.31 -8.26
N TYR A 74 -1.18 -0.63 -7.18
CA TYR A 74 -0.66 -0.62 -5.81
C TYR A 74 -0.57 -2.04 -5.25
N ALA A 75 0.65 -2.54 -5.03
CA ALA A 75 0.89 -3.82 -4.40
C ALA A 75 1.23 -3.65 -2.91
N SER A 76 0.66 -4.46 -2.02
CA SER A 76 0.89 -4.32 -0.58
C SER A 76 1.15 -5.64 0.11
N HIS A 77 2.32 -5.74 0.76
CA HIS A 77 2.44 -6.58 1.94
C HIS A 77 1.84 -5.81 3.12
N VAL A 78 0.57 -6.12 3.37
CA VAL A 78 -0.30 -5.37 4.28
C VAL A 78 0.19 -5.39 5.73
N ARG A 79 -0.25 -4.39 6.50
CA ARG A 79 0.26 -4.03 7.83
C ARG A 79 0.25 -5.16 8.85
N ASN A 80 -0.74 -6.04 8.79
CA ASN A 80 -0.85 -7.19 9.67
C ASN A 80 -1.49 -8.37 8.96
N GLU A 81 -0.88 -9.55 9.08
CA GLU A 81 -1.40 -10.78 8.48
C GLU A 81 -1.99 -11.74 9.54
N GLY A 82 -2.01 -11.34 10.81
CA GLY A 82 -2.43 -12.16 11.94
C GLY A 82 -3.72 -11.65 12.56
N ARG A 83 -3.62 -11.14 13.80
CA ARG A 83 -4.79 -10.70 14.58
C ARG A 83 -5.62 -9.66 13.83
N ASN A 84 -4.96 -8.75 13.13
CA ASN A 84 -5.58 -7.58 12.50
C ASN A 84 -5.68 -7.69 10.97
N LEU A 85 -5.67 -8.92 10.41
CA LEU A 85 -5.78 -9.14 8.96
C LEU A 85 -6.96 -8.40 8.32
N ILE A 86 -8.14 -8.47 8.94
CA ILE A 86 -9.37 -7.85 8.42
C ILE A 86 -9.23 -6.33 8.32
N GLN A 87 -8.60 -5.71 9.32
CA GLN A 87 -8.33 -4.28 9.34
C GLN A 87 -7.31 -3.90 8.25
N SER A 88 -6.27 -4.70 8.07
CA SER A 88 -5.25 -4.47 7.05
C SER A 88 -5.79 -4.62 5.62
N VAL A 89 -6.73 -5.55 5.39
CA VAL A 89 -7.43 -5.67 4.11
C VAL A 89 -8.37 -4.49 3.87
N ARG A 90 -9.07 -4.03 4.91
CA ARG A 90 -9.90 -2.81 4.82
C ARG A 90 -9.07 -1.59 4.47
N GLU A 91 -7.89 -1.44 5.07
CA GLU A 91 -6.94 -0.37 4.76
C GLU A 91 -6.51 -0.41 3.28
N ALA A 92 -6.16 -1.59 2.76
CA ALA A 92 -5.80 -1.73 1.35
C ALA A 92 -6.95 -1.35 0.40
N ILE A 93 -8.18 -1.76 0.72
CA ILE A 93 -9.40 -1.38 -0.03
C ILE A 93 -9.63 0.13 0.03
N GLU A 94 -9.47 0.74 1.22
CA GLU A 94 -9.60 2.19 1.39
C GLU A 94 -8.57 2.95 0.54
N ILE A 95 -7.31 2.51 0.54
CA ILE A 95 -6.26 3.10 -0.30
C ILE A 95 -6.66 3.04 -1.77
N GLY A 96 -7.06 1.85 -2.25
CA GLY A 96 -7.53 1.67 -3.63
C GLY A 96 -8.68 2.60 -4.00
N GLY A 97 -9.73 2.62 -3.18
CA GLY A 97 -10.92 3.42 -3.43
C GLY A 97 -10.71 4.94 -3.36
N ARG A 98 -9.88 5.42 -2.43
CA ARG A 98 -9.61 6.87 -2.26
C ARG A 98 -8.55 7.41 -3.23
N SER A 99 -7.81 6.54 -3.91
CA SER A 99 -6.78 6.92 -4.89
C SER A 99 -7.07 6.49 -6.32
N ASP A 100 -8.17 5.76 -6.56
CA ASP A 100 -8.56 5.23 -7.86
C ASP A 100 -7.43 4.41 -8.52
N VAL A 101 -6.84 3.50 -7.73
CA VAL A 101 -5.75 2.62 -8.17
C VAL A 101 -6.14 1.14 -7.96
N PRO A 102 -5.88 0.25 -8.92
CA PRO A 102 -6.00 -1.19 -8.69
C PRO A 102 -5.06 -1.66 -7.58
N VAL A 103 -5.53 -2.57 -6.75
CA VAL A 103 -4.79 -3.06 -5.58
C VAL A 103 -4.42 -4.53 -5.75
N GLU A 104 -3.22 -4.91 -5.32
CA GLU A 104 -2.77 -6.29 -5.18
C GLU A 104 -2.35 -6.54 -3.73
N ILE A 105 -2.92 -7.57 -3.08
CA ILE A 105 -2.53 -7.95 -1.72
C ILE A 105 -1.51 -9.09 -1.79
N SER A 106 -0.25 -8.74 -1.60
CA SER A 106 0.89 -9.65 -1.78
C SER A 106 0.88 -10.79 -0.76
N ARG A 107 0.94 -12.03 -1.28
CA ARG A 107 1.02 -13.27 -0.47
C ARG A 107 -0.10 -13.39 0.57
N PHE A 108 -1.33 -13.12 0.13
CA PHE A 108 -2.52 -13.08 0.97
C PHE A 108 -2.69 -14.32 1.87
N LYS A 109 -2.65 -14.12 3.20
CA LYS A 109 -2.63 -15.21 4.19
C LYS A 109 -3.19 -14.80 5.55
N ALA A 110 -3.52 -15.79 6.39
CA ALA A 110 -3.76 -15.60 7.82
C ALA A 110 -2.68 -16.32 8.65
N SER A 111 -1.81 -15.54 9.29
CA SER A 111 -0.63 -15.98 10.03
C SER A 111 -0.97 -16.34 11.48
N GLY A 112 -0.52 -17.52 11.92
CA GLY A 112 -0.70 -18.03 13.29
C GLY A 112 -2.04 -18.78 13.51
N LYS A 113 -1.98 -19.87 14.29
CA LYS A 113 -3.13 -20.76 14.55
C LYS A 113 -4.42 -20.04 14.99
N PRO A 114 -4.37 -19.01 15.87
CA PRO A 114 -5.59 -18.29 16.28
C PRO A 114 -6.30 -17.53 15.15
N ASN A 115 -5.64 -17.33 14.01
CA ASN A 115 -6.15 -16.55 12.88
C ASN A 115 -6.62 -17.42 11.71
N TRP A 116 -6.44 -18.75 11.80
CA TRP A 116 -6.88 -19.66 10.75
C TRP A 116 -8.38 -19.49 10.47
N GLY A 117 -8.74 -19.51 9.19
CA GLY A 117 -10.10 -19.23 8.72
C GLY A 117 -10.39 -17.76 8.42
N LYS A 118 -9.63 -16.79 8.97
CA LYS A 118 -9.85 -15.35 8.68
C LYS A 118 -9.72 -14.99 7.20
N VAL A 119 -8.92 -15.73 6.43
CA VAL A 119 -8.81 -15.57 4.97
C VAL A 119 -10.18 -15.63 4.29
N ARG A 120 -11.13 -16.42 4.79
CA ARG A 120 -12.50 -16.49 4.22
C ARG A 120 -13.23 -15.15 4.33
N GLY A 121 -13.18 -14.52 5.50
CA GLY A 121 -13.80 -13.20 5.71
C GLY A 121 -13.08 -12.12 4.92
N ALA A 122 -11.75 -12.20 4.87
CA ALA A 122 -10.93 -11.27 4.10
C ALA A 122 -11.18 -11.37 2.58
N LEU A 123 -11.29 -12.59 2.02
CA LEU A 123 -11.64 -12.82 0.62
C LEU A 123 -13.01 -12.24 0.28
N LYS A 124 -14.01 -12.48 1.13
CA LYS A 124 -15.36 -11.96 0.92
C LYS A 124 -15.37 -10.44 0.81
N MET A 125 -14.61 -9.73 1.64
CA MET A 125 -14.49 -8.27 1.55
C MET A 125 -13.94 -7.82 0.20
N VAL A 126 -12.99 -8.57 -0.36
CA VAL A 126 -12.39 -8.22 -1.65
C VAL A 126 -13.32 -8.53 -2.82
N GLU A 127 -14.03 -9.66 -2.75
CA GLU A 127 -15.09 -10.01 -3.72
C GLU A 127 -16.22 -8.97 -3.75
N GLU A 128 -16.59 -8.41 -2.59
CA GLU A 128 -17.64 -7.38 -2.45
C GLU A 128 -17.26 -6.04 -3.13
N VAL A 129 -15.96 -5.73 -3.25
CA VAL A 129 -15.49 -4.51 -3.95
C VAL A 129 -15.54 -4.69 -5.48
N GLY A 130 -15.51 -5.93 -5.97
CA GLY A 130 -15.56 -6.25 -7.40
C GLY A 130 -14.19 -6.26 -8.09
N PRO A 131 -14.17 -6.45 -9.42
CA PRO A 131 -12.95 -6.79 -10.19
C PRO A 131 -11.84 -5.73 -10.20
N TRP A 132 -12.11 -4.53 -9.67
CA TRP A 132 -11.15 -3.43 -9.61
C TRP A 132 -10.09 -3.57 -8.51
N ALA A 133 -10.23 -4.57 -7.62
CA ALA A 133 -9.41 -4.68 -6.42
C ALA A 133 -8.35 -5.81 -6.43
N LEU A 134 -8.17 -6.60 -7.49
CA LEU A 134 -7.29 -7.79 -7.47
C LEU A 134 -6.68 -8.29 -8.80
N THR A 135 -6.62 -7.52 -9.89
CA THR A 135 -5.91 -7.98 -11.11
C THR A 135 -4.52 -7.40 -11.22
#